data_AF-A0A1B0FV02-F1
#
_entry.id   AF-A0A1B0FV02-F1
#
_cell.length_a   1.000
_cell.length_b   1.000
_cell.length_c   1.000
_cell.angle_alpha   90.00
_cell.angle_beta   90.00
_cell.angle_gamma   90.00
#
_symmetry.space_group_name_H-M   'P 1'
#
loop_
_entity.id
_entity.type
_entity.pdbx_description
1 polymer ?
#
loop_
_entity_poly.entity_id
_entity_poly.type
_entity_poly.pdbx_seq_one_letter_code
_entity_poly.pdbx_strand_id
1 'polypeptide(L)' 'MRLTQILLKKSKSKDILVLMESVVSGHKYIQRRERLSEKLELFKYDPYNLSLSG' A
#
# COMPACT_ATOMS: atom_id res chain seq x y z
N MET A 1 -23.57 23.35 -13.79
CA MET A 1 -22.41 24.27 -13.97
C MET A 1 -21.11 23.48 -13.83
N ARG A 2 -20.18 23.64 -14.78
CA ARG A 2 -18.87 22.92 -14.79
C ARG A 2 -17.82 23.59 -13.89
N LEU A 3 -17.97 24.89 -13.61
CA LEU A 3 -17.10 25.65 -12.69
C LEU A 3 -17.13 25.12 -11.26
N THR A 4 -18.32 24.79 -10.73
CA THR A 4 -18.46 24.32 -9.34
C THR A 4 -17.77 22.97 -9.12
N GLN A 5 -17.75 22.09 -10.13
CA GLN A 5 -17.03 20.81 -10.05
C GLN A 5 -15.50 20.95 -10.09
N ILE A 6 -14.99 22.02 -10.71
CA ILE A 6 -13.54 22.30 -10.75
C ILE A 6 -13.11 22.99 -9.44
N LEU A 7 -13.87 23.97 -8.97
CA LEU A 7 -13.56 24.76 -7.77
C LEU A 7 -13.79 23.99 -6.46
N LEU A 8 -14.80 23.11 -6.40
CA LEU A 8 -15.12 22.29 -5.22
C LEU A 8 -14.58 20.86 -5.32
N LYS A 9 -13.63 20.61 -6.23
CA LYS A 9 -13.02 19.28 -6.36
C LYS A 9 -12.19 19.00 -5.11
N LYS A 10 -12.67 18.09 -4.24
CA LYS A 10 -11.90 17.61 -3.10
C LYS A 10 -10.55 17.07 -3.60
N SER A 11 -9.45 17.68 -3.15
CA SER A 11 -8.11 17.21 -3.49
C SER A 11 -7.93 15.79 -2.95
N LYS A 12 -7.68 14.84 -3.84
CA LYS A 12 -7.35 13.46 -3.47
C LYS A 12 -5.84 13.35 -3.45
N SER A 13 -5.27 12.82 -2.37
CA SER A 13 -3.84 12.51 -2.31
C SER A 13 -3.48 11.54 -3.44
N LYS A 14 -2.36 11.83 -4.14
CA LYS A 14 -1.77 10.97 -5.16
C LYS A 14 -1.40 9.61 -4.57
N ASP A 15 -0.84 9.62 -3.37
CA ASP A 15 -0.41 8.42 -2.66
C ASP A 15 -1.40 8.01 -1.57
N ILE A 16 -1.47 6.71 -1.32
CA ILE A 16 -2.23 6.10 -0.24
C ILE A 16 -1.34 5.13 0.54
N LEU A 17 -1.66 4.97 1.83
CA LEU A 17 -1.07 3.95 2.67
C LEU A 17 -1.86 2.65 2.50
N VAL A 18 -1.13 1.56 2.33
CA VAL A 18 -1.69 0.21 2.20
C VAL A 18 -1.01 -0.69 3.20
N LEU A 19 -1.80 -1.59 3.78
CA LEU A 19 -1.31 -2.68 4.60
C LEU A 19 -0.90 -3.83 3.67
N MET A 20 0.39 -4.11 3.63
CA MET A 20 0.95 -5.28 2.97
C MET A 20 0.95 -6.43 3.97
N GLU A 21 0.64 -7.63 3.50
CA GLU A 21 0.61 -8.86 4.29
C GLU A 21 1.46 -9.92 3.59
N SER A 22 2.40 -10.51 4.32
CA SER A 22 3.22 -11.62 3.84
C SER A 22 2.35 -12.83 3.60
N VAL A 23 2.51 -13.47 2.44
CA VAL A 23 1.78 -14.69 2.07
C VAL A 23 2.22 -15.89 2.94
N VAL A 24 3.43 -15.86 3.50
CA VAL A 24 4.00 -17.00 4.21
C VAL A 24 3.65 -16.98 5.70
N SER A 25 3.96 -15.88 6.41
CA SER A 25 3.82 -15.80 7.87
C SER A 25 2.64 -14.93 8.34
N GLY A 26 2.00 -14.18 7.44
CA GLY A 26 1.04 -13.13 7.80
C GLY A 26 1.67 -11.88 8.42
N HIS A 27 3.00 -11.69 8.32
CA HIS A 27 3.66 -10.45 8.74
C HIS A 27 3.07 -9.23 8.01
N LYS A 28 2.69 -8.19 8.77
CA LYS A 28 2.03 -6.99 8.26
C LYS A 28 2.94 -5.78 8.35
N TYR A 29 2.98 -5.00 7.28
CA TYR A 29 3.66 -3.71 7.28
C TYR A 29 2.92 -2.68 6.42
N ILE A 30 3.19 -1.40 6.65
CA ILE A 30 2.57 -0.31 5.90
C ILE A 30 3.51 0.11 4.76
N GLN A 31 2.94 0.28 3.56
CA GLN A 31 3.64 0.73 2.38
C GLN A 31 2.87 1.86 1.69
N ARG A 32 3.59 2.83 1.13
CA ARG A 32 3.02 3.88 0.28
C ARG A 32 2.89 3.38 -1.16
N ARG A 33 1.73 3.60 -1.79
CA ARG A 33 1.51 3.37 -3.23
C ARG A 33 0.75 4.50 -3.89
N GLU A 34 0.91 4.64 -5.20
CA GLU A 34 0.08 5.54 -5.98
C GLU A 34 -1.36 5.02 -6.08
N ARG A 35 -2.33 5.91 -5.87
CA ARG A 35 -3.76 5.57 -5.75
C ARG A 35 -4.33 4.88 -6.99
N LEU A 36 -3.89 5.30 -8.18
CA LEU A 36 -4.36 4.80 -9.47
C LEU A 36 -3.50 3.66 -10.02
N SER A 37 -2.48 3.22 -9.26
CA SER A 37 -1.61 2.13 -9.65
C SER A 37 -2.23 0.76 -9.33
N GLU A 38 -1.69 -0.27 -9.97
CA GLU A 38 -2.08 -1.66 -9.77
C GLU A 38 -1.75 -2.15 -8.34
N LYS A 39 -2.13 -3.39 -8.05
CA LYS A 39 -1.87 -4.01 -6.75
C LYS A 39 -0.36 -4.17 -6.57
N LEU A 40 0.14 -3.82 -5.38
CA LEU A 40 1.55 -4.01 -5.06
C LEU A 40 1.82 -5.47 -4.68
N GLU A 41 2.75 -6.10 -5.39
CA GLU A 41 3.32 -7.40 -5.07
C GLU A 41 4.83 -7.23 -5.01
N LEU A 42 5.44 -7.54 -3.85
CA LEU A 42 6.83 -7.22 -3.56
C LEU A 42 7.47 -8.38 -2.81
N PHE A 43 8.73 -8.67 -3.13
CA PHE A 43 9.59 -9.50 -2.29
C PHE A 43 10.24 -8.64 -1.22
N LYS A 44 9.95 -8.93 0.05
CA LYS A 44 10.50 -8.21 1.19
C LYS A 44 10.87 -9.20 2.29
N TYR A 45 11.86 -8.82 3.10
CA TYR A 45 12.24 -9.59 4.27
C TYR A 45 11.06 -9.76 5.23
N ASP A 46 10.83 -11.01 5.64
CA ASP A 46 9.80 -11.39 6.61
C ASP A 46 10.48 -11.86 7.91
N PRO A 47 10.38 -11.08 9.01
CA PRO A 47 11.08 -11.38 10.26
C PRO A 47 10.53 -12.62 10.98
N TYR A 48 9.33 -13.10 10.64
CA TYR A 48 8.74 -14.26 11.31
C TYR A 48 9.21 -15.58 10.72
N ASN A 49 9.78 -15.56 9.50
CA ASN A 49 10.44 -16.70 8.90
C ASN A 49 11.89 -16.85 9.39
N LEU A 50 12.13 -16.60 10.68
CA LEU A 50 13.38 -17.00 11.31
C LEU A 50 13.40 -18.53 11.41
N SER A 51 13.66 -19.18 10.27
CA SER A 51 14.22 -20.52 10.26
C SER A 51 15.58 -20.39 10.93
N LEU A 52 15.57 -20.49 12.27
CA LEU A 52 16.69 -21.00 13.04
C LEU A 52 16.94 -22.42 12.51
N SER A 53 17.72 -22.51 11.44
CA SER A 53 18.46 -23.72 11.12
C SER A 53 19.55 -23.84 12.18
N GLY A 54 19.17 -24.38 13.33
CA GLY A 54 20.06 -24.98 14.32
C GLY A 54 20.13 -26.48 14.11
#